data_AF-A0A6A2FSS1-F1
#
_entry.id   AF-A0A6A2FSS1-F1
#
_cell.length_a   1.000
_cell.length_b   1.000
_cell.length_c   1.000
_cell.angle_alpha   90.00
_cell.angle_beta   90.00
_cell.angle_gamma   90.00
#
_symmetry.space_group_name_H-M   'P 1'
#
loop_
_entity.id
_entity.type
_entity.pdbx_description
1 polymer ?
#
loop_
_entity_poly.entity_id
_entity_poly.type
_entity_poly.pdbx_seq_one_letter_code
_entity_poly.pdbx_strand_id
1 'polypeptide(L)'
;MIGASEVILFLFIPVLVLLIVLWLWMLIDCLKRRDDMFKFGGNNARLIWILVIILTGVIGAVIYYFLIKKTDSHEDRIIGIALLASLAIIVILIASGLMVNTRSTVSIEPYPPGKLPQSIEIPTISLTPKVTPVLPPINQTLPSNATTIPATMAIQPDTGTIGTKVVLTGTGFTARDNNVAFRLEPEDSPGTFKVGYINNLVSRDGKTIEFVIPEVLSACAFPLPETNPVTACPAIGILFKSGTQTYPVYVVNQNGTSNRVNFTLSR
;
A
#
# COMPACT_ATOMS: atom_id res chain seq x y z
N MET A 1 -19.83 35.03 -26.69
CA MET A 1 -19.80 33.59 -26.38
C MET A 1 -18.40 33.13 -26.71
N ILE A 2 -17.60 32.76 -25.72
CA ILE A 2 -16.23 32.25 -25.97
C ILE A 2 -16.40 30.90 -26.67
N GLY A 3 -15.84 30.76 -27.87
CA GLY A 3 -15.94 29.53 -28.64
C GLY A 3 -15.16 28.40 -27.97
N ALA A 4 -15.58 27.14 -28.13
CA ALA A 4 -14.84 26.00 -27.60
C ALA A 4 -13.37 25.96 -28.09
N SER A 5 -13.11 26.46 -29.29
CA SER A 5 -11.75 26.62 -29.85
C SER A 5 -10.87 27.61 -29.09
N GLU A 6 -11.45 28.69 -28.56
CA GLU A 6 -10.71 29.70 -27.79
C GLU A 6 -10.31 29.15 -26.42
N VAL A 7 -11.21 28.41 -25.76
CA VAL A 7 -10.92 27.73 -24.49
C VAL A 7 -9.79 26.71 -24.65
N ILE A 8 -9.81 25.94 -25.74
CA ILE A 8 -8.73 24.99 -26.06
C ILE A 8 -7.40 25.74 -26.22
N LEU A 9 -7.37 26.84 -26.96
CA LEU A 9 -6.15 27.62 -27.17
C LEU A 9 -5.56 28.16 -25.85
N PHE A 10 -6.37 28.79 -25.00
CA PHE A 10 -5.92 29.32 -23.71
C PHE A 10 -5.33 28.26 -22.78
N LEU A 11 -5.78 27.03 -22.94
CA LEU A 11 -5.38 25.92 -22.10
C LEU A 11 -4.15 25.16 -22.64
N PHE A 12 -3.97 25.10 -23.96
CA PHE A 12 -2.79 24.49 -24.58
C PHE A 12 -1.54 25.37 -24.46
N ILE A 13 -1.70 26.70 -24.47
CA ILE A 13 -0.59 27.65 -24.34
C ILE A 13 0.28 27.40 -23.09
N PRO A 14 -0.26 27.36 -21.85
CA PRO A 14 0.57 27.15 -20.67
C PRO A 14 1.26 25.80 -20.67
N VAL A 15 0.61 24.74 -21.18
CA VAL A 15 1.22 23.41 -21.33
C VAL A 15 2.41 23.47 -22.29
N LEU A 16 2.24 24.11 -23.45
CA LEU A 16 3.32 24.26 -24.44
C LEU A 16 4.50 25.05 -23.86
N VAL A 17 4.24 26.13 -23.13
CA VAL A 17 5.27 26.92 -22.44
C VAL A 17 6.02 26.06 -21.42
N LEU A 18 5.32 25.28 -20.60
CA LEU A 18 5.94 24.38 -19.63
C LEU A 18 6.81 23.31 -20.29
N LEU A 19 6.36 22.74 -21.41
CA LEU A 19 7.15 21.75 -22.17
C LEU A 19 8.42 22.37 -22.76
N ILE A 20 8.35 23.59 -23.27
CA ILE A 20 9.52 24.32 -23.80
C ILE A 20 10.50 24.66 -22.67
N VAL A 21 10.00 25.14 -21.52
CA VAL A 21 10.82 25.44 -20.34
C VAL A 21 11.51 24.19 -19.83
N LEU A 22 10.80 23.06 -19.73
CA LEU A 22 11.36 21.77 -19.33
C LEU A 22 12.44 21.30 -20.30
N TRP A 23 12.19 21.40 -21.61
CA TRP A 23 13.16 21.04 -22.63
C TRP A 23 14.44 21.88 -22.55
N LEU A 24 14.30 23.21 -22.47
CA LEU A 24 15.44 24.12 -22.33
C LEU A 24 16.20 23.89 -21.02
N TRP A 25 15.50 23.64 -19.92
CA TRP A 25 16.13 23.36 -18.64
C TRP A 25 16.99 22.10 -18.68
N MET A 26 16.51 21.02 -19.32
CA MET A 26 17.28 19.80 -19.52
C MET A 26 18.46 19.99 -20.49
N LEU A 27 18.28 20.81 -21.53
CA LEU A 27 19.37 21.16 -22.44
C LEU A 27 20.48 21.92 -21.70
N ILE A 28 20.13 22.90 -20.87
CA ILE A 28 21.08 23.66 -20.05
C ILE A 28 21.78 22.74 -19.04
N ASP A 29 21.05 21.83 -18.39
CA ASP A 29 21.64 20.82 -17.48
C ASP A 29 22.68 19.96 -18.21
N CYS A 30 22.32 19.44 -19.39
CA CYS A 30 23.20 18.64 -20.22
C CYS A 30 24.43 19.43 -20.69
N LEU A 31 24.28 20.72 -20.99
CA LEU A 31 25.39 21.59 -21.37
C LEU A 31 26.33 21.92 -20.21
N LYS A 32 25.81 22.05 -18.97
CA LYS A 32 26.62 22.37 -17.78
C LYS A 32 27.29 21.14 -17.16
N ARG A 33 26.76 19.94 -17.41
CA ARG A 33 27.26 18.69 -16.84
C ARG A 33 28.63 18.32 -17.42
N ARG A 34 29.55 17.87 -16.56
CA ARG A 34 30.89 17.42 -16.94
C ARG A 34 30.84 16.06 -17.64
N ASP A 35 31.80 15.82 -18.55
CA ASP A 35 31.83 14.63 -19.43
C ASP A 35 32.02 13.31 -18.67
N ASP A 36 32.63 13.35 -17.48
CA ASP A 36 32.90 12.20 -16.62
C ASP A 36 31.63 11.60 -15.95
N MET A 37 30.54 12.37 -15.91
CA MET A 37 29.28 11.95 -15.28
C MET A 37 28.37 11.14 -16.22
N PHE A 38 28.72 11.02 -17.50
CA PHE A 38 27.93 10.28 -18.48
C PHE A 38 28.39 8.81 -18.54
N LYS A 39 27.62 7.91 -17.91
CA LYS A 39 27.92 6.46 -17.89
C LYS A 39 27.86 5.79 -19.27
N PHE A 40 27.23 6.43 -20.25
CA PHE A 40 27.00 5.88 -21.59
C PHE A 40 27.44 6.89 -22.67
N GLY A 41 28.35 6.48 -23.56
CA GLY A 41 28.72 7.25 -24.77
C GLY A 41 30.21 7.53 -24.99
N GLY A 42 31.11 7.06 -24.12
CA GLY A 42 32.56 7.24 -24.27
C GLY A 42 33.00 8.71 -24.30
N ASN A 43 34.10 9.01 -25.00
CA ASN A 43 34.69 10.36 -25.04
C ASN A 43 33.75 11.45 -25.61
N ASN A 44 32.68 11.06 -26.32
CA ASN A 44 31.73 11.98 -26.95
C ASN A 44 30.34 11.92 -26.32
N ALA A 45 30.21 11.34 -25.11
CA ALA A 45 28.91 11.11 -24.47
C ALA A 45 28.05 12.39 -24.37
N ARG A 46 28.65 13.51 -23.96
CA ARG A 46 27.96 14.80 -23.85
C ARG A 46 27.40 15.26 -25.19
N LEU A 47 28.17 15.15 -26.27
CA LEU A 47 27.74 15.57 -27.60
C LEU A 47 26.58 14.70 -28.10
N ILE A 48 26.65 13.39 -27.87
CA ILE A 48 25.57 12.45 -28.21
C ILE A 48 24.28 12.84 -27.48
N TRP A 49 24.35 13.10 -26.17
CA TRP A 49 23.17 13.47 -25.39
C TRP A 49 22.59 14.83 -25.77
N ILE A 50 23.43 15.83 -26.07
CA ILE A 50 22.98 17.12 -26.61
C ILE A 50 22.24 16.91 -27.94
N LEU A 51 22.80 16.10 -28.84
CA LEU A 51 22.21 15.82 -30.14
C LEU A 51 20.84 15.11 -29.99
N VAL A 52 20.74 14.13 -29.09
CA VAL A 52 19.48 13.43 -28.79
C VAL A 52 18.42 14.42 -28.30
N ILE A 53 18.75 15.29 -27.34
CA ILE A 53 17.80 16.26 -26.78
C ILE A 53 17.34 17.27 -27.84
N ILE A 54 18.23 17.73 -28.71
CA ILE A 54 17.89 18.70 -29.77
C ILE A 54 17.02 18.05 -30.85
N LEU A 55 17.38 16.85 -31.33
CA LEU A 55 16.68 16.20 -32.44
C LEU A 55 15.31 15.62 -32.04
N THR A 56 15.18 15.12 -30.81
CA THR A 56 13.95 14.49 -30.33
C THR A 56 13.09 15.41 -29.47
N GLY A 57 13.56 16.62 -29.17
CA GLY A 57 12.84 17.63 -28.43
C GLY A 57 12.49 17.18 -27.00
N VAL A 58 11.24 17.37 -26.61
CA VAL A 58 10.70 17.04 -25.28
C VAL A 58 10.93 15.56 -24.94
N ILE A 59 10.81 14.65 -25.91
CA ILE A 59 11.00 13.21 -25.70
C ILE A 59 12.44 12.94 -25.23
N GLY A 60 13.44 13.53 -25.89
CA GLY A 60 14.84 13.42 -25.50
C GLY A 60 15.13 14.00 -24.13
N ALA A 61 14.51 15.13 -23.79
CA ALA A 61 14.63 15.73 -22.46
C ALA A 61 14.09 14.80 -21.36
N VAL A 62 12.97 14.12 -21.59
CA VAL A 62 12.40 13.14 -20.65
C VAL A 62 13.31 11.92 -20.50
N ILE A 63 13.81 11.37 -21.62
CA ILE A 63 14.74 10.23 -21.60
C ILE A 63 16.03 10.60 -20.84
N TYR A 64 16.60 11.77 -21.13
CA TYR A 64 17.77 12.31 -20.43
C TYR A 64 17.54 12.42 -18.92
N TYR A 65 16.38 12.96 -18.53
CA TYR A 65 16.02 13.09 -17.11
C TYR A 65 16.02 11.74 -16.39
N PHE A 66 15.37 10.72 -16.97
CA PHE A 66 15.25 9.41 -16.34
C PHE A 66 16.55 8.59 -16.34
N LEU A 67 17.35 8.67 -17.40
CA LEU A 67 18.56 7.84 -17.53
C LEU A 67 19.80 8.48 -16.92
N ILE A 68 19.95 9.80 -17.03
CA ILE A 68 21.15 10.50 -16.58
C ILE A 68 20.87 11.25 -15.27
N LYS A 69 19.93 12.20 -15.26
CA LYS A 69 19.74 13.12 -14.12
C LYS A 69 19.17 12.45 -12.86
N LYS A 70 18.27 11.47 -13.01
CA LYS A 70 17.62 10.75 -11.90
C LYS A 70 18.60 10.02 -10.96
N THR A 71 19.83 9.79 -11.40
CA THR A 71 20.82 8.98 -10.67
C THR A 71 21.55 9.75 -9.56
N ASP A 72 21.57 11.10 -9.57
CA ASP A 72 22.53 11.86 -8.75
C ASP A 72 21.96 12.61 -7.53
N SER A 73 20.66 12.90 -7.43
CA SER A 73 20.14 13.70 -6.31
C SER A 73 18.68 13.40 -5.96
N HIS A 74 18.42 13.18 -4.66
CA HIS A 74 17.07 12.94 -4.13
C HIS A 74 16.17 14.18 -4.24
N GLU A 75 16.74 15.38 -4.14
CA GLU A 75 15.99 16.65 -4.17
C GLU A 75 15.45 16.96 -5.57
N ASP A 76 16.24 16.68 -6.61
CA ASP A 76 15.84 16.81 -8.02
C ASP A 76 14.74 15.83 -8.43
N ARG A 77 14.55 14.74 -7.66
CA ARG A 77 13.47 13.77 -7.88
C ARG A 77 12.13 14.33 -7.44
N ILE A 78 12.09 15.07 -6.33
CA ILE A 78 10.85 15.66 -5.81
C ILE A 78 10.35 16.72 -6.80
N ILE A 79 11.25 17.56 -7.30
CA ILE A 79 10.93 18.61 -8.28
C ILE A 79 10.39 17.98 -9.58
N GLY A 80 11.02 16.92 -10.09
CA GLY A 80 10.54 16.26 -11.31
C GLY A 80 9.18 15.57 -11.13
N ILE A 81 8.94 14.91 -9.99
CA ILE A 81 7.64 14.32 -9.68
C ILE A 81 6.57 15.41 -9.53
N ALA A 82 6.89 16.53 -8.90
CA ALA A 82 5.97 17.65 -8.76
C ALA A 82 5.58 18.26 -10.13
N LEU A 83 6.53 18.40 -11.04
CA LEU A 83 6.27 18.87 -12.41
C LEU A 83 5.40 17.90 -13.21
N LEU A 84 5.65 16.59 -13.09
CA LEU A 84 4.83 15.55 -13.74
C LEU A 84 3.41 15.51 -13.15
N ALA A 85 3.28 15.61 -11.82
CA ALA A 85 1.99 15.66 -11.15
C ALA A 85 1.22 16.93 -11.55
N SER A 86 1.88 18.07 -11.65
CA SER A 86 1.27 19.32 -12.14
C SER A 86 0.76 19.17 -13.58
N LEU A 87 1.54 18.52 -14.46
CA LEU A 87 1.10 18.25 -15.83
C LEU A 87 -0.11 17.31 -15.85
N ALA A 88 -0.10 16.25 -15.04
CA ALA A 88 -1.21 15.31 -14.94
C ALA A 88 -2.50 15.97 -14.42
N ILE A 89 -2.40 16.85 -13.41
CA ILE A 89 -3.54 17.62 -12.90
C ILE A 89 -4.10 18.53 -13.99
N ILE A 90 -3.25 19.22 -14.75
CA ILE A 90 -3.70 20.04 -15.88
C ILE A 90 -4.45 19.16 -16.88
N VAL A 91 -3.90 18.01 -17.28
CA VAL A 91 -4.56 17.06 -18.20
C VAL A 91 -5.91 16.58 -17.67
N ILE A 92 -6.02 16.29 -16.37
CA ILE A 92 -7.29 15.90 -15.75
C ILE A 92 -8.29 17.06 -15.82
N LEU A 93 -7.89 18.29 -15.50
CA LEU A 93 -8.76 19.46 -15.60
C LEU A 93 -9.25 19.70 -17.04
N ILE A 94 -8.40 19.44 -18.05
CA ILE A 94 -8.79 19.45 -19.47
C ILE A 94 -9.89 18.42 -19.74
N ALA A 95 -9.66 17.16 -19.34
CA ALA A 95 -10.60 16.07 -19.57
C ALA A 95 -11.93 16.31 -18.84
N SER A 96 -11.88 16.85 -17.62
CA SER A 96 -13.07 17.23 -16.85
C SER A 96 -13.84 18.39 -17.49
N GLY A 97 -13.15 19.41 -18.02
CA GLY A 97 -13.78 20.50 -18.75
C GLY A 97 -14.48 20.04 -20.04
N LEU A 98 -13.92 19.04 -20.71
CA LEU A 98 -14.52 18.43 -21.90
C LEU A 98 -15.77 17.58 -21.57
N MET A 99 -15.78 16.89 -20.42
CA MET A 99 -16.94 16.09 -19.97
C MET A 99 -18.16 16.92 -19.59
N VAL A 100 -17.98 18.17 -19.13
CA VAL A 100 -19.10 19.02 -18.69
C VAL A 100 -19.93 19.54 -19.86
N ASN A 101 -19.40 19.54 -21.10
CA ASN A 101 -20.10 20.12 -22.25
C ASN A 101 -20.89 19.12 -23.11
N THR A 102 -20.91 17.82 -22.77
CA THR A 102 -21.89 16.90 -23.33
C THR A 102 -23.20 17.07 -22.58
N ARG A 103 -23.94 18.16 -22.85
CA ARG A 103 -25.37 18.17 -22.56
C ARG A 103 -25.99 17.09 -23.43
N SER A 104 -26.19 15.91 -22.85
CA SER A 104 -27.13 14.93 -23.35
C SER A 104 -28.46 15.65 -23.45
N THR A 105 -28.88 16.02 -24.66
CA THR A 105 -30.29 16.26 -24.95
C THR A 105 -30.99 14.94 -24.70
N VAL A 106 -31.39 14.73 -23.44
CA VAL A 106 -32.30 13.67 -23.06
C VAL A 106 -33.59 13.99 -23.81
N SER A 107 -33.79 13.28 -24.91
CA SER A 107 -35.09 13.19 -25.56
C SER A 107 -36.01 12.52 -24.56
N ILE A 108 -36.78 13.32 -23.83
CA ILE A 108 -37.78 12.81 -22.90
C ILE A 108 -38.91 12.26 -23.76
N GLU A 109 -38.85 10.96 -24.05
CA GLU A 109 -40.00 10.24 -24.56
C GLU A 109 -41.02 10.12 -23.40
N PRO A 110 -42.27 10.59 -23.57
CA PRO A 110 -43.26 10.61 -22.49
C PRO A 110 -43.60 9.18 -22.07
N TYR A 111 -43.35 8.87 -20.80
CA TYR A 111 -43.62 7.55 -20.22
C TYR A 111 -45.13 7.32 -20.09
N PRO A 112 -45.64 6.15 -20.51
CA PRO A 112 -47.05 5.81 -20.36
C PRO A 112 -47.43 5.63 -18.87
N PRO A 113 -48.58 6.15 -18.44
CA PRO A 113 -49.00 6.07 -17.05
C PRO A 113 -49.48 4.65 -16.70
N GLY A 114 -48.91 4.07 -15.64
CA GLY A 114 -49.53 2.96 -14.91
C GLY A 114 -48.68 1.72 -14.76
N LYS A 115 -47.83 1.70 -13.72
CA LYS A 115 -47.58 0.52 -12.88
C LYS A 115 -46.72 0.95 -11.67
N LEU A 116 -47.35 0.99 -10.50
CA LEU A 116 -46.66 1.15 -9.22
C LEU A 116 -45.85 -0.11 -8.91
N PRO A 117 -44.55 -0.01 -8.58
CA PRO A 117 -43.78 -1.14 -8.09
C PRO A 117 -44.23 -1.50 -6.67
N GLN A 118 -44.52 -2.79 -6.47
CA GLN A 118 -44.92 -3.38 -5.19
C GLN A 118 -43.77 -3.34 -4.18
N SER A 119 -44.13 -3.07 -2.93
CA SER A 119 -43.22 -2.98 -1.78
C SER A 119 -42.49 -4.29 -1.54
N ILE A 120 -41.16 -4.20 -1.40
CA ILE A 120 -40.29 -5.30 -1.04
C ILE A 120 -40.31 -5.45 0.49
N GLU A 121 -40.82 -6.58 0.98
CA GLU A 121 -40.78 -6.95 2.39
C GLU A 121 -39.37 -7.39 2.78
N ILE A 122 -38.81 -6.77 3.83
CA ILE A 122 -37.49 -7.09 4.37
C ILE A 122 -37.67 -8.12 5.50
N PRO A 123 -36.99 -9.28 5.48
CA PRO A 123 -37.08 -10.27 6.54
C PRO A 123 -36.43 -9.77 7.83
N THR A 124 -37.19 -9.83 8.92
CA THR A 124 -36.75 -9.49 10.28
C THR A 124 -35.91 -10.62 10.85
N ILE A 125 -34.62 -10.38 11.10
CA ILE A 125 -33.72 -11.35 11.73
C ILE A 125 -33.78 -11.17 13.25
N SER A 126 -34.33 -12.18 13.93
CA SER A 126 -34.42 -12.25 15.39
C SER A 126 -33.09 -12.73 15.99
N LEU A 127 -32.44 -11.88 16.78
CA LEU A 127 -31.21 -12.19 17.51
C LEU A 127 -31.54 -12.59 18.95
N THR A 128 -31.51 -13.88 19.26
CA THR A 128 -31.52 -14.39 20.64
C THR A 128 -30.10 -14.40 21.22
N PRO A 129 -29.82 -13.74 22.36
CA PRO A 129 -28.51 -13.76 22.99
C PRO A 129 -28.29 -15.09 23.73
N LYS A 130 -27.30 -15.87 23.28
CA LYS A 130 -26.83 -17.07 23.96
C LYS A 130 -25.92 -16.65 25.12
N VAL A 131 -26.43 -16.76 26.35
CA VAL A 131 -25.72 -16.46 27.59
C VAL A 131 -24.63 -17.51 27.80
N THR A 132 -23.36 -17.08 27.76
CA THR A 132 -22.19 -17.88 28.10
C THR A 132 -21.95 -17.85 29.61
N PRO A 133 -21.62 -18.98 30.26
CA PRO A 133 -21.41 -19.04 31.70
C PRO A 133 -20.15 -18.27 32.15
N VAL A 134 -20.31 -17.53 33.25
CA VAL A 134 -19.28 -16.78 33.96
C VAL A 134 -18.32 -17.75 34.66
N LEU A 135 -17.03 -17.72 34.29
CA LEU A 135 -15.98 -18.42 35.01
C LEU A 135 -15.52 -17.65 36.27
N PRO A 136 -15.07 -18.34 37.32
CA PRO A 136 -14.63 -17.74 38.59
C PRO A 136 -13.35 -16.90 38.46
N PRO A 137 -13.13 -15.94 39.39
CA PRO A 137 -11.98 -15.05 39.39
C PRO A 137 -10.69 -15.82 39.75
N ILE A 138 -9.73 -15.83 38.84
CA ILE A 138 -8.40 -16.38 39.08
C ILE A 138 -7.54 -15.25 39.65
N ASN A 139 -7.08 -15.38 40.90
CA ASN A 139 -6.10 -14.50 41.51
C ASN A 139 -4.77 -14.61 40.76
N GLN A 140 -4.57 -13.78 39.73
CA GLN A 140 -3.28 -13.62 39.07
C GLN A 140 -2.48 -12.54 39.79
N THR A 141 -1.42 -12.96 40.48
CA THR A 141 -0.35 -12.06 40.92
C THR A 141 0.29 -11.41 39.70
N LEU A 142 0.26 -10.08 39.65
CA LEU A 142 0.78 -9.26 38.56
C LEU A 142 2.27 -9.56 38.32
N PRO A 143 2.69 -10.00 37.13
CA PRO A 143 4.09 -10.24 36.84
C PRO A 143 4.87 -8.91 36.90
N SER A 144 5.97 -8.93 37.66
CA SER A 144 6.90 -7.82 37.86
C SER A 144 7.41 -7.23 36.53
N ASN A 145 7.32 -5.89 36.41
CA ASN A 145 7.74 -5.03 35.30
C ASN A 145 9.24 -5.16 34.94
N ALA A 146 9.62 -6.26 34.30
CA ALA A 146 10.84 -6.30 33.50
C ALA A 146 10.43 -6.23 32.02
N THR A 147 10.81 -5.16 31.33
CA THR A 147 10.58 -4.96 29.89
C THR A 147 11.48 -5.91 29.11
N THR A 148 11.16 -7.21 29.13
CA THR A 148 11.81 -8.22 28.31
C THR A 148 11.21 -8.20 26.91
N ILE A 149 12.07 -7.96 25.92
CA ILE A 149 11.75 -8.13 24.50
C ILE A 149 11.18 -9.55 24.30
N PRO A 150 10.06 -9.71 23.57
CA PRO A 150 9.48 -11.02 23.39
C PRO A 150 10.45 -11.94 22.63
N ALA A 151 10.49 -13.21 23.00
CA ALA A 151 11.26 -14.23 22.30
C ALA A 151 10.36 -15.43 22.05
N THR A 152 10.28 -15.87 20.79
CA THR A 152 9.52 -17.05 20.39
C THR A 152 10.47 -18.24 20.36
N MET A 153 10.18 -19.27 21.14
CA MET A 153 11.05 -20.44 21.28
C MET A 153 10.59 -21.60 20.39
N ALA A 154 9.29 -21.88 20.36
CA ALA A 154 8.75 -22.98 19.55
C ALA A 154 7.29 -22.74 19.14
N ILE A 155 6.88 -23.43 18.08
CA ILE A 155 5.51 -23.46 17.55
C ILE A 155 5.10 -24.93 17.40
N GLN A 156 3.91 -25.29 17.90
CA GLN A 156 3.41 -26.67 17.86
C GLN A 156 1.91 -26.69 17.49
N PRO A 157 1.50 -27.49 16.48
CA PRO A 157 2.39 -28.14 15.51
C PRO A 157 3.13 -27.10 14.65
N ASP A 158 4.25 -27.50 14.06
CA ASP A 158 5.01 -26.71 13.09
C ASP A 158 4.46 -26.86 11.66
N THR A 159 3.42 -27.68 11.48
CA THR A 159 2.69 -27.88 10.23
C THR A 159 1.18 -28.01 10.48
N GLY A 160 0.35 -27.54 9.56
CA GLY A 160 -1.10 -27.67 9.65
C GLY A 160 -1.85 -27.11 8.45
N THR A 161 -3.18 -27.17 8.50
CA THR A 161 -4.11 -26.56 7.53
C THR A 161 -4.87 -25.38 8.15
N ILE A 162 -5.66 -24.64 7.36
CA ILE A 162 -6.62 -23.64 7.89
C ILE A 162 -7.54 -24.32 8.91
N GLY A 163 -7.71 -23.70 10.09
CA GLY A 163 -8.47 -24.26 11.21
C GLY A 163 -7.63 -25.04 12.21
N THR A 164 -6.33 -25.29 11.93
CA THR A 164 -5.44 -25.96 12.89
C THR A 164 -5.23 -25.08 14.12
N LYS A 165 -5.39 -25.67 15.32
CA LYS A 165 -5.03 -25.02 16.58
C LYS A 165 -3.52 -25.11 16.79
N VAL A 166 -2.89 -23.95 16.95
CA VAL A 166 -1.44 -23.80 17.12
C VAL A 166 -1.15 -23.18 18.47
N VAL A 167 -0.13 -23.71 19.14
CA VAL A 167 0.40 -23.18 20.40
C VAL A 167 1.80 -22.66 20.14
N LEU A 168 2.00 -21.38 20.40
CA LEU A 168 3.28 -20.72 20.28
C LEU A 168 3.83 -20.46 21.68
N THR A 169 5.05 -20.91 21.93
CA THR A 169 5.71 -20.86 23.24
C THR A 169 6.93 -19.93 23.18
N GLY A 170 7.14 -19.16 24.24
CA GLY A 170 8.15 -18.12 24.29
C GLY A 170 8.24 -17.42 25.64
N THR A 171 8.79 -16.22 25.64
CA THR A 171 8.90 -15.34 26.80
C THR A 171 8.60 -13.90 26.41
N GLY A 172 8.23 -13.05 27.37
CA GLY A 172 7.99 -11.62 27.11
C GLY A 172 6.68 -11.33 26.38
N PHE A 173 5.77 -12.30 26.30
CA PHE A 173 4.41 -12.07 25.82
C PHE A 173 3.63 -11.26 26.86
N THR A 174 2.84 -10.32 26.37
CA THR A 174 1.98 -9.50 27.23
C THR A 174 0.69 -10.22 27.57
N ALA A 175 0.01 -9.82 28.64
CA ALA A 175 -1.26 -10.44 29.03
C ALA A 175 -2.32 -10.33 27.91
N ARG A 176 -2.29 -9.26 27.12
CA ARG A 176 -3.16 -8.95 25.98
C ARG A 176 -2.34 -8.35 24.84
N ASP A 177 -2.98 -8.09 23.71
CA ASP A 177 -2.41 -7.29 22.62
C ASP A 177 -1.14 -7.91 21.99
N ASN A 178 -1.05 -9.24 22.00
CA ASN A 178 -0.05 -9.92 21.20
C ASN A 178 -0.60 -10.13 19.78
N ASN A 179 0.25 -9.91 18.80
CA ASN A 179 -0.07 -10.15 17.40
C ASN A 179 0.88 -11.20 16.86
N VAL A 180 0.34 -12.27 16.29
CA VAL A 180 1.14 -13.26 15.57
C VAL A 180 1.21 -12.84 14.11
N ALA A 181 2.42 -12.60 13.63
CA ALA A 181 2.71 -12.12 12.30
C ALA A 181 3.25 -13.25 11.41
N PHE A 182 2.73 -13.35 10.19
CA PHE A 182 3.18 -14.25 9.13
C PHE A 182 3.84 -13.43 8.03
N ARG A 183 5.12 -13.73 7.73
CA ARG A 183 5.80 -13.14 6.57
C ARG A 183 5.41 -13.88 5.30
N LEU A 184 4.75 -13.19 4.39
CA LEU A 184 4.25 -13.70 3.13
C LEU A 184 5.14 -13.18 1.99
N GLU A 185 5.75 -14.09 1.23
CA GLU A 185 6.48 -13.74 0.02
C GLU A 185 5.49 -13.61 -1.15
N PRO A 186 5.46 -12.45 -1.85
CA PRO A 186 4.61 -12.24 -3.00
C PRO A 186 5.11 -13.02 -4.21
N GLU A 187 4.18 -13.48 -5.04
CA GLU A 187 4.49 -14.30 -6.21
C GLU A 187 5.24 -13.53 -7.30
N ASP A 188 4.92 -12.25 -7.48
CA ASP A 188 5.32 -11.50 -8.68
C ASP A 188 6.51 -10.55 -8.46
N SER A 189 7.08 -10.49 -7.26
CA SER A 189 8.09 -9.46 -6.92
C SER A 189 9.11 -9.94 -5.90
N PRO A 190 10.20 -10.58 -6.35
CA PRO A 190 11.28 -10.99 -5.46
C PRO A 190 11.85 -9.78 -4.72
N GLY A 191 11.90 -9.86 -3.39
CA GLY A 191 12.46 -8.82 -2.52
C GLY A 191 11.44 -7.90 -1.83
N THR A 192 10.17 -7.95 -2.22
CA THR A 192 9.09 -7.36 -1.41
C THR A 192 8.46 -8.43 -0.52
N PHE A 193 7.99 -8.10 0.67
CA PHE A 193 7.27 -9.05 1.52
C PHE A 193 6.02 -8.38 2.10
N LYS A 194 4.94 -9.14 2.20
CA LYS A 194 3.73 -8.74 2.93
C LYS A 194 3.77 -9.38 4.31
N VAL A 195 3.12 -8.75 5.29
CA VAL A 195 2.97 -9.33 6.61
C VAL A 195 1.48 -9.38 6.93
N GLY A 196 0.99 -10.58 7.24
CA GLY A 196 -0.37 -10.77 7.71
C GLY A 196 -0.40 -11.06 9.21
N TYR A 197 -1.41 -10.57 9.92
CA TYR A 197 -1.48 -10.65 11.38
C TYR A 197 -2.73 -11.36 11.87
N ILE A 198 -2.57 -12.09 12.98
CA ILE A 198 -3.64 -12.53 13.87
C ILE A 198 -3.53 -11.67 15.13
N ASN A 199 -4.53 -10.85 15.38
CA ASN A 199 -4.45 -9.76 16.35
C ASN A 199 -5.14 -10.08 17.69
N ASN A 200 -4.81 -9.29 18.71
CA ASN A 200 -5.46 -9.30 20.04
C ASN A 200 -5.40 -10.66 20.76
N LEU A 201 -4.29 -11.37 20.61
CA LEU A 201 -4.09 -12.67 21.26
C LEU A 201 -3.66 -12.48 22.73
N VAL A 202 -4.16 -13.37 23.57
CA VAL A 202 -3.99 -13.34 25.04
C VAL A 202 -2.95 -14.38 25.44
N SER A 203 -2.01 -13.98 26.30
CA SER A 203 -1.08 -14.90 26.97
C SER A 203 -1.27 -14.81 28.47
N ARG A 204 -1.90 -15.81 29.09
CA ARG A 204 -2.23 -15.77 30.52
C ARG A 204 -1.01 -15.93 31.44
N ASP A 205 0.02 -16.57 30.93
CA ASP A 205 1.26 -16.93 31.64
C ASP A 205 2.48 -16.13 31.15
N GLY A 206 2.29 -15.25 30.15
CA GLY A 206 3.37 -14.50 29.50
C GLY A 206 4.33 -15.37 28.67
N LYS A 207 3.97 -16.63 28.42
CA LYS A 207 4.81 -17.64 27.78
C LYS A 207 4.13 -18.40 26.65
N THR A 208 2.80 -18.53 26.68
CA THR A 208 2.04 -19.29 25.69
C THR A 208 1.00 -18.43 25.02
N ILE A 209 0.87 -18.56 23.70
CA ILE A 209 -0.17 -17.96 22.89
C ILE A 209 -0.83 -19.08 22.09
N GLU A 210 -2.13 -19.26 22.27
CA GLU A 210 -2.93 -20.22 21.49
C GLU A 210 -3.76 -19.47 20.44
N PHE A 211 -3.76 -19.97 19.21
CA PHE A 211 -4.59 -19.42 18.14
C PHE A 211 -4.97 -20.50 17.13
N VAL A 212 -5.94 -20.18 16.27
CA VAL A 212 -6.37 -21.04 15.16
C VAL A 212 -5.90 -20.37 13.87
N ILE A 213 -5.33 -21.14 12.94
CA ILE A 213 -4.93 -20.63 11.63
C ILE A 213 -6.17 -20.16 10.87
N PRO A 214 -6.34 -18.85 10.60
CA PRO A 214 -7.52 -18.35 9.91
C PRO A 214 -7.38 -18.53 8.39
N GLU A 215 -8.46 -18.33 7.65
CA GLU A 215 -8.39 -18.23 6.19
C GLU A 215 -7.81 -16.89 5.71
N VAL A 216 -8.07 -15.83 6.49
CA VAL A 216 -7.73 -14.45 6.16
C VAL A 216 -6.94 -13.82 7.30
N LEU A 217 -5.81 -13.22 6.98
CA LEU A 217 -4.96 -12.45 7.90
C LEU A 217 -5.26 -10.95 7.78
N SER A 218 -5.09 -10.20 8.86
CA SER A 218 -5.18 -8.74 8.83
C SER A 218 -3.91 -8.13 8.25
N ALA A 219 -4.01 -6.96 7.59
CA ALA A 219 -2.85 -6.25 7.06
C ALA A 219 -2.01 -5.50 8.11
N CYS A 220 -2.52 -5.32 9.33
CA CYS A 220 -1.83 -4.58 10.40
C CYS A 220 -1.94 -5.28 11.76
N ALA A 221 -0.95 -5.01 12.62
CA ALA A 221 -0.95 -5.40 14.03
C ALA A 221 -1.81 -4.45 14.88
N PHE A 222 -2.44 -4.95 15.96
CA PHE A 222 -3.17 -4.13 16.92
C PHE A 222 -2.66 -4.29 18.37
N PRO A 223 -2.67 -3.22 19.19
CA PRO A 223 -3.04 -1.85 18.84
C PRO A 223 -1.98 -1.22 17.92
N LEU A 224 -2.45 -0.41 16.98
CA LEU A 224 -1.55 0.40 16.16
C LEU A 224 -0.85 1.39 17.09
N PRO A 225 0.47 1.64 16.93
CA PRO A 225 1.10 2.71 17.66
C PRO A 225 0.35 4.00 17.35
N GLU A 226 -0.04 4.75 18.38
CA GLU A 226 -0.66 6.07 18.24
C GLU A 226 0.36 7.05 17.66
N THR A 227 0.56 7.00 16.35
CA THR A 227 1.38 7.94 15.61
C THR A 227 0.49 9.06 15.09
N ASN A 228 1.00 10.30 15.11
CA ASN A 228 0.37 11.43 14.44
C ASN A 228 1.15 11.71 13.14
N PRO A 229 0.52 11.62 11.96
CA PRO A 229 -0.91 11.39 11.71
C PRO A 229 -1.34 9.93 11.95
N VAL A 230 -2.60 9.75 12.36
CA VAL A 230 -3.22 8.44 12.65
C VAL A 230 -3.01 7.52 11.46
N THR A 231 -2.26 6.45 11.66
CA THR A 231 -2.07 5.42 10.65
C THR A 231 -3.35 4.59 10.55
N ALA A 232 -4.15 4.80 9.51
CA ALA A 232 -5.33 3.99 9.25
C ALA A 232 -4.91 2.59 8.75
N CYS A 233 -5.44 1.53 9.38
CA CYS A 233 -5.26 0.19 8.85
C CYS A 233 -6.30 -0.07 7.74
N PRO A 234 -5.88 -0.42 6.51
CA PRO A 234 -6.83 -0.79 5.47
C PRO A 234 -7.59 -2.05 5.90
N ALA A 235 -8.91 -2.05 5.68
CA ALA A 235 -9.78 -3.21 5.90
C ALA A 235 -9.61 -4.26 4.78
N ILE A 236 -8.36 -4.62 4.48
CA ILE A 236 -8.00 -5.63 3.49
C ILE A 236 -7.52 -6.88 4.20
N GLY A 237 -8.10 -8.01 3.81
CA GLY A 237 -7.66 -9.33 4.21
C GLY A 237 -6.51 -9.81 3.32
N ILE A 238 -5.51 -10.45 3.91
CA ILE A 238 -4.45 -11.13 3.17
C ILE A 238 -4.70 -12.64 3.26
N LEU A 239 -4.88 -13.29 2.12
CA LEU A 239 -5.07 -14.73 2.06
C LEU A 239 -3.72 -15.45 2.03
N PHE A 240 -3.71 -16.65 2.61
CA PHE A 240 -2.61 -17.59 2.40
C PHE A 240 -2.56 -18.06 0.95
N LYS A 241 -1.35 -18.33 0.47
CA LYS A 241 -1.12 -18.92 -0.85
C LYS A 241 -1.67 -20.35 -0.87
N SER A 242 -2.12 -20.82 -2.03
CA SER A 242 -2.50 -22.22 -2.23
C SER A 242 -1.28 -23.15 -2.24
N GLY A 243 -1.48 -24.41 -1.85
CA GLY A 243 -0.43 -25.42 -1.78
C GLY A 243 0.30 -25.48 -0.44
N THR A 244 1.46 -26.14 -0.42
CA THR A 244 2.30 -26.30 0.78
C THR A 244 3.37 -25.21 0.82
N GLN A 245 3.31 -24.33 1.80
CA GLN A 245 4.23 -23.20 1.94
C GLN A 245 4.69 -23.04 3.39
N THR A 246 5.99 -22.81 3.59
CA THR A 246 6.55 -22.47 4.89
C THR A 246 6.59 -20.95 5.08
N TYR A 247 6.05 -20.49 6.20
CA TYR A 247 5.97 -19.08 6.57
C TYR A 247 6.81 -18.81 7.82
N PRO A 248 7.67 -17.78 7.80
CA PRO A 248 8.27 -17.25 9.02
C PRO A 248 7.21 -16.58 9.90
N VAL A 249 7.07 -17.06 11.12
CA VAL A 249 6.13 -16.61 12.16
C VAL A 249 6.89 -15.94 13.29
N TYR A 250 6.38 -14.81 13.78
CA TYR A 250 6.93 -14.09 14.93
C TYR A 250 5.82 -13.34 15.68
N VAL A 251 6.09 -12.95 16.92
CA VAL A 251 5.15 -12.20 17.76
C VAL A 251 5.54 -10.74 17.81
N VAL A 252 4.55 -9.85 17.72
CA VAL A 252 4.69 -8.40 17.89
C VAL A 252 3.74 -7.95 19.00
N ASN A 253 4.28 -7.25 19.99
CA ASN A 253 3.51 -6.63 21.08
C ASN A 253 4.18 -5.30 21.52
N GLN A 254 3.68 -4.67 22.58
CA GLN A 254 4.25 -3.41 23.10
C GLN A 254 5.72 -3.53 23.57
N ASN A 255 6.19 -4.73 23.89
CA ASN A 255 7.58 -4.98 24.30
C ASN A 255 8.53 -5.15 23.09
N GLY A 256 8.00 -5.19 21.86
CA GLY A 256 8.76 -5.26 20.61
C GLY A 256 8.39 -6.47 19.76
N THR A 257 9.37 -6.92 18.97
CA THR A 257 9.21 -8.00 17.99
C THR A 257 10.10 -9.18 18.36
N SER A 258 9.56 -10.39 18.35
CA SER A 258 10.33 -11.59 18.65
C SER A 258 11.22 -12.05 17.50
N ASN A 259 12.10 -13.00 17.79
CA ASN A 259 12.71 -13.84 16.75
C ASN A 259 11.66 -14.66 15.99
N ARG A 260 12.09 -15.29 14.90
CA ARG A 260 11.22 -16.01 13.96
C ARG A 260 11.31 -17.52 14.15
N VAL A 261 10.17 -18.19 13.99
CA VAL A 261 10.04 -19.65 13.87
C VAL A 261 9.30 -19.97 12.57
N ASN A 262 9.46 -21.18 12.03
CA ASN A 262 8.82 -21.54 10.76
C ASN A 262 7.54 -22.34 11.02
N PHE A 263 6.49 -22.06 10.25
CA PHE A 263 5.26 -22.84 10.22
C PHE A 263 4.92 -23.22 8.78
N THR A 264 4.64 -24.50 8.54
CA THR A 264 4.28 -25.01 7.21
C THR A 264 2.77 -25.13 7.09
N LEU A 265 2.18 -24.32 6.22
CA LEU A 265 0.76 -24.44 5.89
C LEU A 265 0.61 -25.40 4.72
N SER A 266 -0.23 -26.41 4.88
CA SER A 266 -0.69 -27.30 3.82
C SER A 266 -2.12 -26.94 3.47
N ARG A 267 -2.43 -26.81 2.17
CA ARG A 267 -3.77 -26.54 1.66
C ARG A 267 -4.08 -27.47 0.51
#